data_AF-A0A7V0X2P9-F1
#
_entry.id   AF-A0A7V0X2P9-F1
#
_cell.length_a   1.000
_cell.length_b   1.000
_cell.length_c   1.000
_cell.angle_alpha   90.00
_cell.angle_beta   90.00
_cell.angle_gamma   90.00
#
_symmetry.space_group_name_H-M   'P 1'
#
loop_
_entity.id
_entity.type
_entity.pdbx_description
1 polymer ?
#
loop_
_entity_poly.entity_id
_entity_poly.type
_entity_poly.pdbx_seq_one_letter_code
_entity_poly.pdbx_strand_id
1 'polypeptide(L)' 'MLFSDEQASSTSEILKSIAHPIRLKILCFLMGGEKTVGEIEREFGSSISNISQHLTVLRKMDLLKRRKEAN' A
#
# COMPACT_ATOMS: atom_id res chain seq x y z
N MET A 1 23.31 16.43 -0.87
CA MET A 1 22.07 16.97 -1.47
C MET A 1 21.03 16.98 -0.36
N LEU A 2 20.51 18.14 0.01
CA LEU A 2 19.43 18.27 0.99
C LEU A 2 18.11 18.41 0.21
N PHE A 3 17.03 17.81 0.72
CA PHE A 3 15.70 18.02 0.15
C PHE A 3 15.28 19.49 0.32
N SER A 4 14.57 20.03 -0.67
CA SER A 4 13.79 21.26 -0.49
C SER A 4 12.64 21.03 0.50
N ASP A 5 12.08 22.10 1.06
CA ASP A 5 10.93 21.98 1.97
C ASP A 5 9.73 21.28 1.33
N GLU A 6 9.50 21.53 0.03
CA GLU A 6 8.46 20.85 -0.75
C GLU A 6 8.74 19.35 -0.86
N GLN A 7 9.98 18.96 -1.19
CA GLN A 7 10.39 17.56 -1.25
C GLN A 7 10.29 16.88 0.11
N ALA A 8 10.68 17.57 1.19
CA ALA A 8 10.58 17.05 2.55
C ALA A 8 9.12 16.85 2.97
N SER A 9 8.24 17.80 2.65
CA SER A 9 6.81 17.72 2.93
C SER A 9 6.16 16.55 2.18
N SER A 10 6.34 16.50 0.85
CA SER A 10 5.79 15.43 0.01
C SER A 10 6.30 14.04 0.44
N THR A 11 7.61 13.92 0.71
CA THR A 11 8.18 12.66 1.20
C THR A 11 7.61 12.28 2.56
N SER A 12 7.44 13.23 3.48
CA SER A 12 6.83 13.00 4.79
C SER A 12 5.42 12.45 4.68
N GLU A 13 4.61 12.96 3.74
CA GLU A 13 3.26 12.44 3.47
C GLU A 13 3.29 11.00 2.97
N ILE A 14 4.20 10.67 2.05
CA ILE A 14 4.42 9.30 1.58
C ILE A 14 4.82 8.40 2.75
N LEU A 15 5.79 8.82 3.57
CA LEU A 15 6.26 8.03 4.71
C LEU A 15 5.13 7.79 5.73
N LYS A 16 4.32 8.81 6.05
CA LYS A 16 3.12 8.67 6.89
C LYS A 16 2.10 7.71 6.29
N SER A 17 1.97 7.70 4.96
CA SER A 17 1.10 6.76 4.26
C SER A 17 1.61 5.32 4.26
N ILE A 18 2.88 5.09 4.54
CA ILE A 18 3.49 3.76 4.62
C ILE A 18 3.57 3.29 6.07
N ALA A 19 3.78 4.18 7.04
CA ALA A 19 4.00 3.92 8.47
C ALA A 19 2.77 3.38 9.23
N HIS A 20 2.13 2.33 8.72
CA HIS A 20 1.15 1.50 9.41
C HIS A 20 1.54 0.04 9.23
N PRO A 21 1.47 -0.81 10.28
CA PRO A 21 1.95 -2.19 10.22
C PRO A 21 1.36 -3.00 9.07
N ILE A 22 0.04 -2.90 8.83
CA ILE A 22 -0.60 -3.64 7.73
C ILE A 22 -0.15 -3.13 6.35
N ARG A 23 0.07 -1.82 6.18
CA ARG A 23 0.49 -1.25 4.89
C ARG A 23 1.92 -1.67 4.54
N LEU A 24 2.83 -1.63 5.51
CA LEU A 24 4.19 -2.16 5.37
C LEU A 24 4.18 -3.64 5.00
N LYS A 25 3.41 -4.47 5.74
CA LYS A 25 3.29 -5.90 5.45
C LYS A 25 2.74 -6.17 4.04
N ILE A 26 1.72 -5.43 3.61
CA ILE A 26 1.17 -5.52 2.23
C ILE A 26 2.27 -5.21 1.20
N LEU A 27 3.01 -4.10 1.37
CA LEU A 27 4.09 -3.72 0.45
C LEU A 27 5.17 -4.81 0.38
N CYS A 28 5.61 -5.33 1.54
CA CYS A 28 6.58 -6.42 1.59
C CYS A 28 6.07 -7.70 0.91
N PHE A 29 4.81 -8.07 1.11
CA PHE A 29 4.22 -9.26 0.49
C PHE A 29 4.13 -9.14 -1.04
N LEU A 30 3.84 -7.93 -1.54
CA LEU A 30 3.81 -7.63 -2.96
C LEU A 30 5.20 -7.57 -3.61
N MET A 31 6.29 -7.47 -2.83
CA MET A 31 7.65 -7.64 -3.38
C MET A 31 7.87 -9.07 -3.93
N GLY A 32 7.08 -10.05 -3.47
CA GLY A 32 7.08 -11.41 -4.00
C GLY A 32 6.26 -11.61 -5.28
N GLY A 33 5.72 -10.53 -5.86
CA GLY A 33 4.92 -10.55 -7.09
C GLY A 33 3.48 -10.07 -6.88
N GLU A 34 2.73 -10.05 -7.98
CA GLU A 34 1.32 -9.64 -7.95
C GLU A 34 0.49 -10.59 -7.08
N LYS A 35 -0.44 -10.01 -6.30
CA LYS A 35 -1.37 -10.72 -5.42
C LYS A 35 -2.78 -10.20 -5.59
N THR A 36 -3.74 -11.11 -5.47
CA THR A 36 -5.16 -10.79 -5.35
C THR A 36 -5.49 -10.25 -3.95
N VAL A 37 -6.59 -9.51 -3.83
CA VAL A 37 -7.08 -9.02 -2.53
C VAL A 37 -7.36 -10.18 -1.56
N GLY A 38 -7.82 -11.33 -2.07
CA GLY A 38 -8.06 -12.52 -1.26
C GLY A 38 -6.79 -13.19 -0.75
N GLU A 39 -5.69 -13.20 -1.53
CA GLU A 39 -4.39 -13.68 -1.02
C GLU A 39 -3.85 -12.79 0.11
N ILE A 40 -3.97 -11.47 -0.06
CA ILE A 40 -3.56 -10.49 0.96
C ILE A 40 -4.40 -10.65 2.23
N GLU A 41 -5.71 -10.85 2.09
CA GLU A 41 -6.60 -11.07 3.23
C GLU A 41 -6.24 -12.34 4.02
N ARG A 42 -6.05 -13.46 3.32
CA ARG A 42 -5.67 -14.74 3.94
C ARG A 42 -4.33 -14.66 4.68
N GLU A 43 -3.34 -13.98 4.10
CA GLU A 43 -2.01 -13.84 4.71
C GLU A 43 -2.06 -13.04 6.02
N PHE A 44 -2.91 -12.01 6.11
CA PHE A 44 -2.94 -11.10 7.25
C PHE A 44 -4.10 -11.29 8.22
N GLY A 45 -5.01 -12.23 7.95
CA GLY A 45 -6.13 -12.59 8.83
C GLY A 45 -7.06 -11.42 9.16
N SER A 46 -7.24 -10.48 8.22
CA SER A 46 -7.99 -9.24 8.43
C SER A 46 -9.10 -9.10 7.40
N SER A 47 -10.25 -8.51 7.73
CA SER A 47 -11.39 -8.46 6.81
C SER A 47 -11.05 -7.84 5.44
N ILE A 48 -11.71 -8.33 4.39
CA ILE A 48 -11.57 -7.79 3.01
C ILE A 48 -11.81 -6.28 2.97
N SER A 49 -12.76 -5.77 3.77
CA SER A 49 -13.03 -4.33 3.87
C SER A 49 -11.83 -3.56 4.42
N ASN A 50 -11.22 -4.05 5.51
CA ASN A 50 -10.03 -3.44 6.10
C ASN A 50 -8.84 -3.46 5.15
N ILE A 51 -8.58 -4.60 4.50
CA ILE A 51 -7.54 -4.73 3.47
C ILE A 51 -7.80 -3.77 2.30
N SER A 52 -9.05 -3.69 1.82
CA SER A 52 -9.43 -2.80 0.72
C SER A 52 -9.22 -1.32 1.07
N GLN A 53 -9.45 -0.91 2.33
CA GLN A 53 -9.15 0.44 2.79
C GLN A 53 -7.65 0.71 2.74
N HIS A 54 -6.81 -0.18 3.26
CA HIS A 54 -5.35 -0.03 3.19
C HIS A 54 -4.83 0.03 1.74
N LEU A 55 -5.32 -0.86 0.87
CA LEU A 55 -4.98 -0.84 -0.56
C LEU A 55 -5.43 0.45 -1.25
N THR A 56 -6.53 1.06 -0.81
CA THR A 56 -6.99 2.34 -1.35
C THR A 56 -6.06 3.47 -0.95
N VAL A 57 -5.60 3.52 0.31
CA VAL A 57 -4.65 4.53 0.76
C VAL A 57 -3.33 4.40 0.01
N LEU A 58 -2.77 3.19 -0.10
CA LEU A 58 -1.52 2.96 -0.82
C LEU A 58 -1.62 3.33 -2.31
N ARG A 59 -2.75 3.02 -2.96
CA ARG A 59 -3.00 3.42 -4.36
C ARG A 59 -3.11 4.93 -4.55
N LYS A 60 -3.74 5.65 -3.62
CA LYS A 60 -3.88 7.12 -3.69
C LYS A 60 -2.54 7.85 -3.62
N MET A 61 -1.52 7.20 -3.06
CA MET A 61 -0.15 7.71 -2.97
C MET A 61 0.75 7.18 -4.10
N ASP A 62 0.15 6.58 -5.14
CA ASP A 62 0.85 5.96 -6.28
C ASP A 62 1.87 4.86 -5.90
N LEU A 63 1.74 4.28 -4.69
CA LEU A 63 2.65 3.23 -4.22
C LEU A 63 2.32 1.85 -4.79
N LEU A 64 1.13 1.67 -5.34
CA LEU A 64 0.65 0.40 -5.89
C LEU A 64 -0.07 0.61 -7.22
N LYS A 65 0.15 -0.31 -8.14
CA LYS A 65 -0.69 -0.48 -9.33
C LYS A 65 -1.80 -1.49 -9.05
N ARG A 66 -2.94 -1.34 -9.74
CA ARG A 66 -4.04 -2.30 -9.69
C ARG A 66 -4.49 -2.61 -11.10
N ARG A 67 -4.70 -3.88 -11.41
CA ARG A 67 -5.54 -4.33 -12.53
C ARG A 67 -6.82 -4.96 -12.01
N LYS A 68 -7.90 -4.84 -12.77
CA LYS A 68 -9.15 -5.56 -12.55
C LYS A 68 -9.32 -6.49 -13.74
N GLU A 69 -9.18 -7.78 -13.52
CA GLU A 69 -9.67 -8.79 -14.45
C GLU A 69 -11.10 -9.15 -14.04
N ALA A 70 -12.02 -8.94 -14.98
CA ALA A 70 -13.34 -9.56 -14.91
C ALA A 70 -13.25 -10.84 -15.74
N ASN A 71 -13.71 -11.95 -15.17
CA ASN A 71 -14.04 -13.14 -15.96
C ASN A 71 -15.25 -12.86 -16.83
#